data_AF-A0A7X9ZT43-F1
#
_entry.id   AF-A0A7X9ZT43-F1
#
_cell.length_a   1.000
_cell.length_b   1.000
_cell.length_c   1.000
_cell.angle_alpha   90.00
_cell.angle_beta   90.00
_cell.angle_gamma   90.00
#
_symmetry.space_group_name_H-M   'P 1'
#
loop_
_entity.id
_entity.type
_entity.pdbx_description
1 polymer ?
#
loop_
_entity_poly.entity_id
_entity_poly.type
_entity_poly.pdbx_seq_one_letter_code
_entity_poly.pdbx_strand_id
1 'polypeptide(L)'
;MGDVRASHRLTDEQLAAARNSCKSTPRTSYKRAVYFAAADDGPIKIGATCDVGRRLRELRTKSKQDLRLLAAVDGGMFAEMLYHSRFAAHRLHGEWFVRHPDILAEIARLNPPRPTTTRAHDGVSII
;
A
#
# COMPACT_ATOMS: atom_id res chain seq x y z
N MET A 1 40.71 -28.46 -26.58
CA MET A 1 41.07 -27.61 -25.43
C MET A 1 40.67 -26.19 -25.77
N GLY A 2 39.83 -25.44 -25.07
CA GLY A 2 39.01 -25.63 -23.87
C GLY A 2 38.25 -24.32 -23.72
N ASP A 3 36.92 -24.39 -23.74
CA ASP A 3 35.99 -23.25 -23.73
C ASP A 3 36.10 -22.49 -22.40
N VAL A 4 36.62 -21.26 -22.43
CA VAL A 4 36.77 -20.40 -21.25
C VAL A 4 35.58 -19.46 -21.12
N ARG A 5 34.61 -19.93 -20.32
CA ARG A 5 33.64 -19.18 -19.50
C ARG A 5 33.45 -17.70 -19.85
N ALA A 6 32.37 -17.40 -20.57
CA ALA A 6 31.79 -16.07 -20.66
C ALA A 6 31.25 -15.62 -19.28
N SER A 7 32.02 -14.78 -18.58
CA SER A 7 31.52 -13.97 -17.48
C SER A 7 30.56 -12.92 -18.05
N HIS A 8 29.26 -13.20 -18.02
CA HIS A 8 28.23 -12.24 -18.41
C HIS A 8 28.14 -11.16 -17.31
N ARG A 9 29.01 -10.15 -17.41
CA ARG A 9 28.99 -8.96 -16.57
C ARG A 9 27.72 -8.19 -16.94
N LEU A 10 26.74 -8.23 -16.04
CA LEU A 10 25.47 -7.50 -16.16
C LEU A 10 25.79 -6.03 -16.51
N THR A 11 25.16 -5.53 -17.57
CA THR A 11 25.42 -4.19 -18.09
C THR A 11 24.90 -3.12 -17.14
N ASP A 12 25.58 -1.97 -17.09
CA ASP A 12 25.21 -0.79 -16.28
C ASP A 12 23.76 -0.32 -16.51
N GLU A 13 23.20 -0.66 -17.68
CA GLU A 13 21.83 -0.42 -18.10
C GLU A 13 20.79 -1.16 -17.23
N GLN A 14 21.11 -2.39 -16.80
CA GLN A 14 20.22 -3.17 -15.93
C GLN A 14 20.24 -2.64 -14.48
N LEU A 15 21.33 -2.00 -14.04
CA LEU A 15 21.41 -1.31 -12.75
C LEU A 15 20.70 0.06 -12.77
N ALA A 16 20.65 0.73 -13.92
CA ALA A 16 19.95 2.00 -14.11
C ALA A 16 18.41 1.85 -14.14
N ALA A 17 17.88 0.72 -14.62
CA ALA A 17 16.45 0.43 -14.62
C ALA A 17 15.86 0.28 -13.20
N ALA A 18 16.67 -0.18 -12.24
CA ALA A 18 16.27 -0.27 -10.82
C ALA A 18 16.21 1.11 -10.11
N ARG A 19 16.83 2.15 -10.69
CA ARG A 19 16.93 3.50 -10.11
C ARG A 19 15.84 4.47 -10.58
N ASN A 20 15.02 4.09 -11.57
CA ASN A 20 14.11 5.01 -12.26
C ASN A 20 12.66 5.09 -11.75
N SER A 21 12.33 4.52 -10.58
CA SER A 21 10.98 4.67 -10.00
C SER A 21 10.80 5.88 -9.07
N CYS A 22 11.85 6.66 -8.78
CA CYS A 22 11.76 7.85 -7.95
C CYS A 22 12.45 9.05 -8.65
N LYS A 23 11.98 9.44 -9.84
CA LYS A 23 12.49 10.67 -10.47
C LYS A 23 12.02 11.90 -9.69
N SER A 24 13.01 12.64 -9.21
CA SER A 24 13.04 13.79 -8.33
C SER A 24 12.24 15.00 -8.83
N THR A 25 11.52 15.68 -7.95
CA THR A 25 11.04 17.08 -8.09
C THR A 25 10.91 17.69 -6.68
N PRO A 26 10.93 19.03 -6.52
CA PRO A 26 11.75 19.77 -5.54
C PRO A 26 11.28 19.69 -4.08
N ARG A 27 12.16 20.19 -3.19
CA ARG A 27 12.23 20.12 -1.72
C ARG A 27 11.03 20.69 -0.93
N THR A 28 9.81 20.33 -1.27
CA THR A 28 8.65 20.53 -0.39
C THR A 28 8.42 19.21 0.36
N SER A 29 8.41 19.27 1.70
CA SER A 29 8.24 18.14 2.63
C SER A 29 7.39 17.00 2.06
N TYR A 30 8.04 15.99 1.47
CA TYR A 30 7.35 14.89 0.80
C TYR A 30 6.85 13.96 1.90
N LYS A 31 5.60 14.18 2.34
CA LYS A 31 4.92 13.29 3.27
C LYS A 31 4.82 11.91 2.62
N ARG A 32 5.70 11.00 3.04
CA ARG A 32 5.56 9.59 2.72
C ARG A 32 4.45 9.05 3.60
N ALA A 33 3.63 8.17 3.05
CA ALA A 33 2.58 7.50 3.78
C ALA A 33 2.63 5.99 3.50
N VAL A 34 2.32 5.21 4.52
CA VAL A 34 2.08 3.77 4.41
C VAL A 34 0.58 3.57 4.22
N TYR A 35 0.20 2.74 3.27
CA TYR A 35 -1.19 2.45 2.95
C TYR A 35 -1.51 0.96 3.08
N PHE A 36 -2.77 0.70 3.43
CA PHE A 36 -3.38 -0.62 3.47
C PHE A 36 -4.48 -0.65 2.42
N ALA A 37 -4.40 -1.57 1.46
CA ALA A 37 -5.39 -1.68 0.40
C ALA A 37 -5.76 -3.14 0.14
N ALA A 38 -7.03 -3.40 -0.15
CA ALA A 38 -7.50 -4.73 -0.53
C ALA A 38 -8.63 -4.61 -1.55
N ALA A 39 -8.84 -5.65 -2.35
CA ALA A 39 -10.12 -5.88 -3.01
C ALA A 39 -11.06 -6.58 -2.01
N ASP A 40 -12.36 -6.26 -2.03
CA ASP A 40 -13.44 -6.86 -1.21
C ASP A 40 -12.95 -7.61 0.05
N ASP A 41 -13.08 -8.94 0.06
CA ASP A 41 -12.62 -9.86 1.13
C ASP A 41 -11.25 -10.49 0.84
N GLY A 42 -10.53 -9.95 -0.13
CA GLY A 42 -9.24 -10.43 -0.57
C GLY A 42 -8.07 -10.07 0.36
N PRO A 43 -6.85 -10.48 -0.02
CA PRO A 43 -5.64 -10.19 0.72
C PRO A 43 -5.33 -8.68 0.77
N ILE A 44 -4.66 -8.27 1.84
CA ILE A 44 -4.33 -6.88 2.12
C ILE A 44 -2.91 -6.60 1.63
N LYS A 45 -2.76 -5.58 0.80
CA LYS A 45 -1.47 -5.00 0.41
C LYS A 45 -1.06 -3.92 1.40
N ILE A 46 0.18 -3.99 1.87
CA ILE A 46 0.80 -2.95 2.69
C ILE A 46 2.01 -2.41 1.94
N GLY A 47 2.00 -1.11 1.60
CA GLY A 47 3.14 -0.48 0.93
C GLY A 47 3.30 0.98 1.30
N ALA A 48 4.48 1.55 1.05
CA ALA A 48 4.72 2.99 1.18
C ALA A 48 4.63 3.71 -0.16
N THR A 49 4.13 4.94 -0.13
CA THR A 49 4.14 5.85 -1.28
C THR A 49 4.43 7.28 -0.83
N CYS A 50 4.95 8.06 -1.74
CA CYS A 50 5.18 9.48 -1.56
C CYS A 50 3.92 10.30 -1.96
N ASP A 51 3.02 9.69 -2.73
CA ASP A 51 1.72 10.26 -3.12
C ASP A 51 0.65 9.15 -3.08
N VAL A 52 -0.19 9.18 -2.04
CA VAL A 52 -1.25 8.18 -1.84
C VAL A 52 -2.34 8.31 -2.89
N GLY A 53 -2.72 9.54 -3.26
CA GLY A 53 -3.78 9.81 -4.22
C GLY A 53 -3.43 9.31 -5.62
N ARG A 54 -2.23 9.64 -6.09
CA ARG A 54 -1.70 9.14 -7.36
C ARG A 54 -1.56 7.62 -7.35
N ARG A 55 -1.02 7.04 -6.26
CA ARG A 55 -0.82 5.60 -6.17
C ARG A 55 -2.13 4.82 -6.16
N LEU A 56 -3.16 5.31 -5.46
CA LEU A 56 -4.48 4.69 -5.47
C LEU A 56 -5.12 4.71 -6.85
N ARG A 57 -4.96 5.81 -7.60
CA ARG A 57 -5.43 5.91 -8.99
C ARG A 57 -4.70 4.90 -9.90
N GLU A 58 -3.39 4.78 -9.76
CA GLU A 58 -2.59 3.78 -10.51
C GLU A 58 -2.98 2.34 -10.16
N LEU A 59 -3.24 2.04 -8.89
CA LEU A 59 -3.68 0.72 -8.43
C LEU A 59 -5.04 0.35 -9.01
N ARG A 60 -5.99 1.30 -9.06
CA ARG A 60 -7.32 1.10 -9.67
C ARG A 60 -7.25 0.85 -11.17
N THR A 61 -6.34 1.52 -11.89
CA THR A 61 -6.20 1.32 -13.34
C THR A 61 -5.53 0.00 -13.71
N LYS A 62 -4.56 -0.47 -12.91
CA LYS A 62 -3.75 -1.66 -13.25
C LYS A 62 -4.35 -2.98 -12.77
N SER A 63 -5.21 -2.94 -11.78
CA SER A 63 -5.81 -4.14 -11.20
C SER A 63 -7.21 -4.27 -11.79
N LYS A 64 -7.51 -5.35 -12.53
CA LYS A 64 -8.88 -5.65 -12.99
C LYS A 64 -9.86 -5.98 -11.83
N GLN A 65 -9.49 -5.62 -10.59
CA GLN A 65 -10.18 -5.85 -9.33
C GLN A 65 -10.31 -4.51 -8.61
N ASP A 66 -11.45 -4.29 -7.94
CA ASP A 66 -11.77 -3.04 -7.24
C ASP A 66 -10.95 -2.89 -5.94
N LEU A 67 -9.67 -2.54 -6.09
CA LEU A 67 -8.78 -2.28 -4.95
C LEU A 67 -9.17 -0.97 -4.24
N ARG A 68 -9.57 -1.12 -2.99
CA ARG A 68 -9.98 -0.02 -2.10
C ARG A 68 -8.89 0.28 -1.08
N LEU A 69 -8.69 1.56 -0.80
CA LEU A 69 -7.86 2.02 0.30
C LEU A 69 -8.63 1.82 1.60
N LEU A 70 -8.06 1.04 2.52
CA LEU A 70 -8.65 0.75 3.83
C LEU A 70 -8.16 1.74 4.89
N ALA A 71 -6.86 2.01 4.92
CA ALA A 71 -6.24 2.98 5.81
C ALA A 71 -4.96 3.55 5.19
N ALA A 72 -4.57 4.74 5.63
CA ALA A 72 -3.27 5.33 5.33
C ALA A 72 -2.74 6.07 6.57
N VAL A 73 -1.44 6.04 6.77
CA VAL A 73 -0.76 6.70 7.90
C VAL A 73 0.49 7.40 7.40
N ASP A 74 0.75 8.60 7.91
CA ASP A 74 2.02 9.31 7.65
C ASP A 74 3.18 8.42 8.12
N GLY A 75 4.12 8.14 7.23
CA GLY A 75 5.18 7.17 7.45
C GLY A 75 5.98 6.85 6.18
N GLY A 76 7.29 6.67 6.34
CA GLY A 76 8.19 6.28 5.26
C GLY A 76 8.51 4.79 5.25
N MET A 77 9.61 4.45 4.57
CA MET A 77 10.15 3.08 4.49
C MET A 77 10.27 2.39 5.87
N PHE A 78 10.63 3.14 6.91
CA PHE A 78 10.76 2.59 8.26
C PHE A 78 9.41 2.13 8.83
N ALA A 79 8.36 2.93 8.66
CA ALA A 79 7.02 2.56 9.12
C ALA A 79 6.47 1.35 8.34
N GLU A 80 6.73 1.29 7.03
CA GLU A 80 6.39 0.12 6.21
C GLU A 80 7.09 -1.14 6.70
N MET A 81 8.41 -1.07 6.92
CA MET A 81 9.19 -2.19 7.42
C MET A 81 8.71 -2.67 8.79
N LEU A 82 8.29 -1.76 9.68
CA LEU A 82 7.69 -2.10 10.95
C LEU A 82 6.38 -2.89 10.77
N TYR A 83 5.48 -2.45 9.88
CA TYR A 83 4.25 -3.19 9.61
C TYR A 83 4.51 -4.54 8.93
N HIS A 84 5.47 -4.61 8.00
CA HIS A 84 5.87 -5.87 7.36
C HIS A 84 6.44 -6.85 8.39
N SER A 85 7.24 -6.35 9.33
CA SER A 85 7.82 -7.17 10.41
C SER A 85 6.74 -7.62 11.40
N ARG A 86 5.85 -6.70 11.80
CA ARG A 86 4.73 -6.97 12.72
C ARG A 86 3.78 -8.03 12.16
N PHE A 87 3.53 -8.02 10.86
CA PHE A 87 2.60 -8.94 10.19
C PHE A 87 3.30 -10.00 9.36
N ALA A 88 4.59 -10.25 9.59
CA ALA A 88 5.38 -11.20 8.79
C ALA A 88 4.77 -12.61 8.78
N ALA A 89 4.18 -13.04 9.90
CA ALA A 89 3.48 -14.32 10.02
C ALA A 89 2.26 -14.48 9.09
N HIS A 90 1.71 -13.36 8.62
CA HIS A 90 0.52 -13.31 7.76
C HIS A 90 0.88 -12.97 6.31
N ARG A 91 2.17 -12.88 5.98
CA ARG A 91 2.64 -12.50 4.64
C ARG A 91 2.44 -13.68 3.67
N LEU A 92 1.73 -13.43 2.58
CA LEU A 92 1.52 -14.40 1.51
C LEU A 92 2.68 -14.38 0.52
N HIS A 93 2.87 -13.24 -0.16
CA HIS A 93 3.93 -13.04 -1.13
C HIS A 93 4.16 -11.54 -1.35
N GLY A 94 5.42 -11.13 -1.55
CA GLY A 94 5.75 -9.73 -1.81
C GLY A 94 5.19 -8.81 -0.74
N GLU A 95 4.33 -7.87 -1.11
CA GLU A 95 3.71 -6.90 -0.19
C GLU A 95 2.26 -7.29 0.22
N TRP A 96 1.85 -8.54 -0.04
CA TRP A 96 0.49 -9.03 0.19
C TRP A 96 0.42 -9.92 1.43
N PHE A 97 -0.60 -9.68 2.24
CA PHE A 97 -0.84 -10.33 3.52
C PHE A 97 -2.25 -10.94 3.54
N VAL A 98 -2.41 -12.07 4.24
CA VAL A 98 -3.73 -12.66 4.47
C VAL A 98 -4.56 -11.68 5.29
N ARG A 99 -5.87 -11.63 5.01
CA ARG A 99 -6.81 -10.80 5.75
C ARG A 99 -6.97 -11.33 7.19
N HIS A 100 -6.10 -10.90 8.10
CA HIS A 100 -6.04 -11.36 9.49
C HIS A 100 -6.68 -10.33 10.44
N PRO A 101 -7.35 -10.77 11.53
CA PRO A 101 -7.92 -9.87 12.55
C PRO A 101 -6.95 -8.82 13.09
N ASP A 102 -5.68 -9.16 13.31
CA ASP A 102 -4.68 -8.20 13.82
C ASP A 102 -4.40 -7.05 12.84
N ILE A 103 -4.41 -7.34 11.54
CA ILE A 103 -4.22 -6.33 10.50
C ILE A 103 -5.48 -5.47 10.40
N LEU A 104 -6.66 -6.08 10.48
CA LEU A 104 -7.94 -5.36 10.47
C LEU A 104 -8.09 -4.45 11.69
N ALA A 105 -7.65 -4.89 12.87
CA ALA A 105 -7.64 -4.09 14.09
C ALA A 105 -6.74 -2.85 13.94
N GLU A 106 -5.57 -3.03 13.32
CA GLU A 106 -4.67 -1.91 13.03
C GLU A 106 -5.27 -0.94 12.01
N ILE A 107 -5.92 -1.44 10.97
CA ILE A 107 -6.65 -0.62 9.99
C ILE A 107 -7.76 0.19 10.68
N ALA A 108 -8.55 -0.44 11.54
CA ALA A 108 -9.61 0.25 12.29
C ALA A 108 -9.05 1.31 13.26
N ARG A 109 -7.88 1.05 13.86
CA ARG A 109 -7.18 2.03 14.70
C ARG A 109 -6.71 3.25 13.90
N LEU A 110 -6.22 3.04 12.67
CA LEU A 110 -5.71 4.09 11.79
C LEU A 110 -6.82 4.88 11.10
N ASN A 111 -7.93 4.21 10.78
CA ASN A 111 -9.10 4.79 10.16
C ASN A 111 -10.33 4.38 10.98
N PRO A 112 -10.60 5.05 12.10
CA PRO A 112 -11.78 4.76 12.89
C PRO A 112 -12.99 4.91 11.97
N PRO A 113 -13.96 3.97 12.01
CA PRO A 113 -15.18 4.13 11.24
C PRO A 113 -15.75 5.48 11.63
N ARG A 114 -15.89 6.39 10.64
CA ARG A 114 -16.62 7.63 10.90
C ARG A 114 -17.95 7.21 11.48
N PRO A 115 -18.40 7.78 12.61
CA PRO A 115 -19.74 7.54 13.09
C PRO A 115 -20.62 7.86 11.88
N THR A 116 -21.29 6.84 11.36
CA THR A 116 -22.33 7.02 10.37
C THR A 116 -23.32 7.92 11.07
N THR A 117 -23.29 9.22 10.76
CA THR A 117 -24.38 10.12 11.06
C THR A 117 -25.55 9.61 10.24
N THR A 118 -26.20 8.57 10.75
CA THR A 118 -27.58 8.22 10.43
C THR A 118 -28.34 9.46 10.83
N ARG A 119 -28.53 10.34 9.85
CA ARG A 119 -29.45 11.45 9.98
C ARG A 119 -30.81 10.76 10.06
N ALA A 120 -31.28 10.48 11.26
CA ALA A 120 -32.66 10.08 11.50
C ALA A 120 -33.52 11.27 11.04
N HIS A 121 -33.94 11.23 9.77
CA HIS A 121 -35.07 11.99 9.26
C HIS A 121 -36.21 10.99 9.10
N ASP A 122 -36.58 10.39 10.24
CA ASP A 122 -37.81 9.62 10.36
C ASP A 122 -38.87 10.50 11.02
N GLY A 123 -40.10 10.32 10.57
CA GLY A 123 -41.12 11.35 10.54
C GLY A 123 -41.56 11.87 11.90
N VAL A 124 -41.64 13.20 11.99
CA VAL A 124 -42.52 13.86 12.95
C VAL A 124 -43.91 13.88 12.33
N SER A 125 -44.70 12.83 12.60
CA SER A 125 -46.15 12.96 12.64
C SER A 125 -46.51 13.78 13.87
N ILE A 126 -47.01 15.00 13.67
CA ILE A 126 -47.78 15.70 14.69
C ILE A 126 -49.19 15.83 14.10
N ILE A 127 -50.08 15.09 14.74
CA ILE A 127 -51.55 15.20 14.80
C ILE A 127 -52.10 16.62 14.72
#